data_AF-A0AAN8FKD6-F1
#
_entry.id   AF-A0AAN8FKD6-F1
#
_cell.length_a   1.000
_cell.length_b   1.000
_cell.length_c   1.000
_cell.angle_alpha   90.00
_cell.angle_beta   90.00
_cell.angle_gamma   90.00
#
_symmetry.space_group_name_H-M   'P 1'
#
loop_
_entity.id
_entity.type
_entity.pdbx_description
1 polymer ?
#
loop_
_entity_poly.entity_id
_entity_poly.type
_entity_poly.pdbx_seq_one_letter_code
_entity_poly.pdbx_strand_id
1 'polypeptide(L)'
;MTSKADLLRARFSSQNVLSVTKGTPIKAYLLPSTDAHQSEYLADHDFRVKFLTGFTGSNAYVAVTNDKAATEQLVPPFTLLKQGQADSITVEDFVSENLHDGDWIGIDPSLHTYEAGQKLIKTLEGMGIQVAAIRGNLVDEFWNNRPPLQPKGPIILTPEEHGRCMEDKLKDLRQRIGKKKCDSVILSALDDIMWLLNIRGFDIQYNPLAYSYLLVTASEVHLFMDKADEA
;
A
#
# COMPACT_ATOMS: atom_id res chain seq x y z
N MET A 1 30.04 1.01 -3.90
CA MET A 1 28.98 1.36 -2.93
C MET A 1 27.81 0.43 -3.17
N THR A 2 27.29 -0.24 -2.15
CA THR A 2 26.11 -1.11 -2.25
C THR A 2 24.88 -0.26 -2.57
N SER A 3 24.12 -0.60 -3.62
CA SER A 3 22.90 0.15 -3.96
C SER A 3 21.76 -0.20 -3.00
N LYS A 4 20.71 0.63 -2.91
CA LYS A 4 19.52 0.31 -2.12
C LYS A 4 18.77 -0.92 -2.65
N ALA A 5 18.85 -1.18 -3.96
CA ALA A 5 18.34 -2.43 -4.55
C ALA A 5 19.13 -3.65 -4.06
N ASP A 6 20.46 -3.54 -3.91
CA ASP A 6 21.28 -4.62 -3.36
C ASP A 6 20.99 -4.84 -1.87
N LEU A 7 20.71 -3.77 -1.11
CA LEU A 7 20.25 -3.88 0.27
C LEU A 7 18.91 -4.61 0.36
N LEU A 8 17.96 -4.32 -0.54
CA LEU A 8 16.69 -5.04 -0.62
C LEU A 8 16.88 -6.52 -0.98
N ARG A 9 17.73 -6.83 -1.97
CA ARG A 9 18.05 -8.22 -2.38
C ARG A 9 18.64 -9.03 -1.22
N ALA A 10 19.46 -8.40 -0.37
CA ALA A 10 20.00 -9.04 0.81
C ALA A 10 18.93 -9.50 1.82
N ARG A 11 17.65 -9.14 1.65
CA ARG A 11 16.51 -9.52 2.50
C ARG A 11 15.66 -10.62 1.88
N PHE A 12 15.95 -11.04 0.65
CA PHE A 12 15.20 -12.10 -0.03
C PHE A 12 15.30 -13.46 0.66
N SER A 13 16.29 -13.64 1.54
CA SER A 13 16.48 -14.80 2.40
C SER A 13 16.36 -14.44 3.90
N SER A 14 15.74 -13.31 4.25
CA SER A 14 15.52 -12.97 5.66
C SER A 14 14.59 -13.99 6.33
N GLN A 15 14.69 -14.13 7.65
CA GLN A 15 13.90 -15.14 8.36
C GLN A 15 12.38 -14.90 8.21
N ASN A 16 11.97 -13.63 8.09
CA ASN A 16 10.59 -13.27 7.80
C ASN A 16 10.13 -13.88 6.46
N VAL A 17 10.94 -13.72 5.40
CA VAL A 17 10.67 -14.33 4.10
C VAL A 17 10.64 -15.85 4.19
N LEU A 18 11.69 -16.46 4.75
CA LEU A 18 11.81 -17.92 4.83
C LEU A 18 10.66 -18.58 5.61
N SER A 19 10.06 -17.86 6.56
CA SER A 19 8.91 -18.34 7.34
C SER A 19 7.63 -18.52 6.50
N VAL A 20 7.46 -17.75 5.43
CA VAL A 20 6.27 -17.79 4.56
C VAL A 20 6.52 -18.51 3.23
N THR A 21 7.76 -18.84 2.90
CA THR A 21 8.18 -19.51 1.66
C THR A 21 8.70 -20.94 1.86
N LYS A 22 8.39 -21.57 3.00
CA LYS A 22 8.86 -22.93 3.34
C LYS A 22 10.40 -23.05 3.29
N GLY A 23 11.11 -22.01 3.71
CA GLY A 23 12.58 -21.98 3.73
C GLY A 23 13.24 -21.67 2.38
N THR A 24 12.48 -21.23 1.37
CA THR A 24 13.03 -20.89 0.05
C THR A 24 13.16 -19.37 -0.13
N PRO A 25 14.31 -18.80 -0.51
CA PRO A 25 14.42 -17.37 -0.77
C PRO A 25 13.51 -16.91 -1.92
N ILE A 26 12.95 -15.71 -1.82
CA ILE A 26 12.28 -15.06 -2.97
C ILE A 26 13.30 -14.68 -4.04
N LYS A 27 12.84 -14.54 -5.28
CA LYS A 27 13.65 -14.13 -6.44
C LYS A 27 13.31 -12.73 -6.93
N ALA A 28 12.16 -12.23 -6.53
CA ALA A 28 11.74 -10.86 -6.76
C ALA A 28 10.92 -10.30 -5.62
N TYR A 29 10.83 -8.98 -5.56
CA TYR A 29 9.96 -8.24 -4.66
C TYR A 29 9.24 -7.14 -5.43
N LEU A 30 7.92 -7.07 -5.26
CA LEU A 30 7.07 -6.05 -5.88
C LEU A 30 6.73 -4.97 -4.85
N LEU A 31 6.91 -3.72 -5.25
CA LEU A 31 6.71 -2.55 -4.40
C LEU A 31 5.88 -1.49 -5.15
N PRO A 32 4.55 -1.48 -4.98
CA PRO A 32 3.72 -0.38 -5.46
C PRO A 32 4.00 0.89 -4.62
N SER A 33 3.90 2.06 -5.26
CA SER A 33 4.04 3.36 -4.59
C SER A 33 2.71 3.79 -3.99
N THR A 34 2.30 3.15 -2.91
CA THR A 34 1.11 3.51 -2.13
C THR A 34 1.33 3.22 -0.64
N ASP A 35 0.32 3.49 0.19
CA ASP A 35 0.26 3.09 1.59
C ASP A 35 -0.88 2.08 1.84
N ALA A 36 -1.08 1.72 3.11
CA ALA A 36 -2.11 0.77 3.52
C ALA A 36 -3.56 1.24 3.24
N HIS A 37 -3.74 2.51 2.89
CA HIS A 37 -5.03 3.15 2.64
C HIS A 37 -5.24 3.45 1.15
N GLN A 38 -4.32 2.99 0.29
CA GLN A 38 -4.33 3.22 -1.15
C GLN A 38 -4.26 4.71 -1.51
N SER A 39 -3.54 5.51 -0.70
CA SER A 39 -3.33 6.93 -0.98
C SER A 39 -2.49 7.12 -2.25
N GLU A 40 -2.82 8.18 -3.02
CA GLU A 40 -2.02 8.62 -4.17
C GLU A 40 -0.81 9.46 -3.74
N TYR A 41 -1.02 10.42 -2.84
CA TYR A 41 0.04 11.21 -2.23
C TYR A 41 0.36 10.64 -0.85
N LEU A 42 1.65 10.40 -0.60
CA LEU A 42 2.11 9.68 0.57
C LEU A 42 2.76 10.61 1.58
N ALA A 43 2.58 10.30 2.87
CA ALA A 43 3.47 10.80 3.89
C ALA A 43 4.90 10.30 3.63
N ASP A 44 5.90 11.10 3.97
CA ASP A 44 7.31 10.74 3.78
C ASP A 44 7.69 9.42 4.51
N HIS A 45 6.97 9.08 5.58
CA HIS A 45 7.10 7.79 6.30
C HIS A 45 6.79 6.57 5.42
N ASP A 46 5.79 6.65 4.54
CA ASP A 46 5.34 5.53 3.71
C ASP A 46 5.84 5.61 2.26
N PHE A 47 6.59 6.67 1.91
CA PHE A 47 7.11 6.87 0.56
C PHE A 47 8.34 5.98 0.25
N ARG A 48 8.15 4.67 0.35
CA ARG A 48 9.19 3.63 0.17
C ARG A 48 9.82 3.65 -1.20
N VAL A 49 9.04 3.93 -2.26
CA VAL A 49 9.57 4.05 -3.63
C VAL A 49 10.52 5.25 -3.75
N LYS A 50 10.19 6.40 -3.16
CA LYS A 50 11.09 7.56 -3.07
C LYS A 50 12.37 7.20 -2.34
N PHE A 51 12.28 6.48 -1.21
CA PHE A 51 13.47 6.02 -0.53
C PHE A 51 14.29 5.05 -1.38
N LEU A 52 13.69 4.03 -1.97
CA LEU A 52 14.39 2.98 -2.71
C LEU A 52 15.04 3.51 -4.00
N THR A 53 14.31 4.36 -4.74
CA THR A 53 14.65 4.72 -6.13
C THR A 53 15.04 6.19 -6.31
N GLY A 54 14.59 7.08 -5.42
CA GLY A 54 14.71 8.53 -5.57
C GLY A 54 13.56 9.19 -6.35
N PHE A 55 12.63 8.41 -6.91
CA PHE A 55 11.46 8.94 -7.62
C PHE A 55 10.42 9.54 -6.68
N THR A 56 9.92 10.73 -6.99
CA THR A 56 9.01 11.50 -6.11
C THR A 56 7.63 11.76 -6.71
N GLY A 57 7.32 11.20 -7.88
CA GLY A 57 5.97 11.30 -8.47
C GLY A 57 4.95 10.44 -7.73
N SER A 58 3.67 10.73 -7.92
CA SER A 58 2.58 10.06 -7.19
C SER A 58 2.30 8.62 -7.65
N ASN A 59 2.66 8.27 -8.88
CA ASN A 59 2.40 6.94 -9.44
C ASN A 59 3.71 6.23 -9.81
N ALA A 60 3.94 5.07 -9.23
CA ALA A 60 5.02 4.16 -9.61
C ALA A 60 4.75 2.74 -9.12
N TYR A 61 5.20 1.75 -9.88
CA TYR A 61 5.29 0.37 -9.44
C TYR A 61 6.71 -0.14 -9.71
N VAL A 62 7.39 -0.58 -8.66
CA VAL A 62 8.77 -1.09 -8.72
C VAL A 62 8.78 -2.61 -8.61
N ALA A 63 9.60 -3.25 -9.45
CA ALA A 63 9.95 -4.67 -9.33
C ALA A 63 11.47 -4.81 -9.19
N VAL A 64 11.92 -5.56 -8.20
CA VAL A 64 13.35 -5.86 -8.00
C VAL A 64 13.53 -7.37 -8.04
N THR A 65 14.30 -7.88 -9.00
CA THR A 65 14.74 -9.29 -9.05
C THR A 65 16.13 -9.42 -8.43
N ASN A 66 16.70 -10.63 -8.42
CA ASN A 66 18.06 -10.87 -7.92
C ASN A 66 19.15 -10.05 -8.64
N ASP A 67 18.94 -9.71 -9.90
CA ASP A 67 19.94 -9.12 -10.79
C ASP A 67 19.45 -7.83 -11.46
N LYS A 68 18.15 -7.71 -11.70
CA LYS A 68 17.54 -6.55 -12.36
C LYS A 68 16.60 -5.79 -11.43
N ALA A 69 16.27 -4.58 -11.87
CA ALA A 69 15.33 -3.71 -11.20
C ALA A 69 14.61 -2.91 -12.30
N ALA A 70 13.30 -2.79 -12.18
CA ALA A 70 12.46 -2.08 -13.12
C ALA A 70 11.45 -1.22 -12.38
N THR A 71 11.03 -0.14 -13.01
CA THR A 71 9.98 0.75 -12.53
C THR A 71 9.23 1.34 -13.70
N GLU A 72 7.97 1.69 -13.48
CA GLU A 72 7.14 2.37 -14.49
C GLU A 72 7.59 3.81 -14.78
N GLN A 73 8.62 4.29 -14.09
CA GLN A 73 9.12 5.65 -14.13
C GLN A 73 10.60 5.70 -14.53
N LEU A 74 11.04 6.80 -15.15
CA LEU A 74 12.42 6.91 -15.66
C LEU A 74 13.40 7.20 -14.52
N VAL A 75 13.94 6.13 -13.92
CA VAL A 75 14.79 6.22 -12.72
C VAL A 75 16.05 5.36 -12.87
N PRO A 76 17.14 5.84 -13.49
CA PRO A 76 18.37 5.06 -13.60
C PRO A 76 18.90 4.65 -12.20
N PRO A 77 19.41 3.42 -12.01
CA PRO A 77 19.67 2.39 -13.03
C PRO A 77 18.48 1.43 -13.29
N PHE A 78 17.27 1.73 -12.84
CA PHE A 78 16.09 0.89 -13.07
C PHE A 78 15.68 0.94 -14.54
N THR A 79 15.26 -0.21 -15.06
CA THR A 79 14.67 -0.34 -16.40
C THR A 79 13.29 0.30 -16.41
N LEU A 80 13.03 1.19 -17.37
CA LEU A 80 11.72 1.85 -17.52
C LEU A 80 10.71 0.90 -18.15
N LEU A 81 9.59 0.65 -17.46
CA LEU A 81 8.41 -0.04 -17.98
C LEU A 81 7.36 1.01 -18.37
N LYS A 82 7.38 1.49 -19.61
CA LYS A 82 6.45 2.55 -20.03
C LYS A 82 5.01 2.05 -19.92
N GLN A 83 4.11 2.86 -19.38
CA GLN A 83 2.67 2.59 -19.36
C GLN A 83 1.96 3.26 -20.54
N GLY A 84 0.83 2.67 -20.98
CA GLY A 84 -0.09 3.30 -21.93
C GLY A 84 0.36 3.33 -23.39
N GLN A 85 1.34 2.52 -23.78
CA GLN A 85 1.82 2.36 -25.16
C GLN A 85 1.49 0.96 -25.68
N ALA A 86 1.47 0.79 -27.01
CA ALA A 86 1.12 -0.50 -27.62
C ALA A 86 2.16 -1.59 -27.34
N ASP A 87 3.41 -1.19 -27.12
CA ASP A 87 4.57 -2.01 -26.78
C ASP A 87 4.92 -1.97 -25.28
N SER A 88 4.01 -1.44 -24.45
CA SER A 88 4.16 -1.44 -22.99
C SER A 88 4.20 -2.86 -22.44
N ILE A 89 5.24 -3.17 -21.67
CA ILE A 89 5.29 -4.35 -20.81
C ILE A 89 4.83 -3.98 -19.40
N THR A 90 4.06 -4.86 -18.78
CA THR A 90 3.62 -4.72 -17.39
C THR A 90 4.71 -5.17 -16.42
N VAL A 91 4.51 -4.90 -15.12
CA VAL A 91 5.39 -5.45 -14.07
C VAL A 91 5.31 -6.98 -14.05
N GLU A 92 4.13 -7.55 -14.31
CA GLU A 92 3.91 -8.99 -14.42
C GLU A 92 4.67 -9.59 -15.62
N ASP A 93 4.67 -8.91 -16.77
CA ASP A 93 5.45 -9.33 -17.94
C ASP A 93 6.95 -9.32 -17.61
N PHE A 94 7.44 -8.23 -17.00
CA PHE A 94 8.83 -8.14 -16.54
C PHE A 94 9.18 -9.26 -15.56
N VAL A 95 8.29 -9.63 -14.65
CA VAL A 95 8.49 -10.77 -13.75
C VAL A 95 8.59 -12.08 -14.54
N SER A 96 7.70 -12.30 -15.49
CA SER A 96 7.67 -13.54 -16.29
C SER A 96 8.90 -13.75 -17.17
N GLU A 97 9.52 -12.66 -17.65
CA GLU A 97 10.75 -12.71 -18.45
C GLU A 97 12.00 -13.00 -17.61
N ASN A 98 11.92 -12.87 -16.28
CA ASN A 98 13.08 -12.89 -15.39
C ASN A 98 13.01 -13.97 -14.29
N LEU A 99 11.87 -14.63 -14.11
CA LEU A 99 11.66 -15.71 -13.13
C LEU A 99 11.35 -17.04 -13.84
N HIS A 100 11.56 -18.14 -13.13
CA HIS A 100 11.27 -19.49 -13.61
C HIS A 100 10.11 -20.13 -12.84
N ASP A 101 9.57 -21.21 -13.39
CA ASP A 101 8.56 -22.05 -12.73
C ASP A 101 9.05 -22.49 -11.33
N GLY A 102 8.18 -22.32 -10.33
CA GLY A 102 8.46 -22.60 -8.93
C GLY A 102 9.20 -21.51 -8.16
N ASP A 103 9.65 -20.42 -8.81
CA ASP A 103 10.24 -19.29 -8.10
C ASP A 103 9.22 -18.56 -7.22
N TRP A 104 9.69 -18.02 -6.10
CA TRP A 104 8.88 -17.21 -5.20
C TRP A 104 9.05 -15.72 -5.47
N ILE A 105 7.96 -14.95 -5.43
CA ILE A 105 7.95 -13.49 -5.45
C ILE A 105 7.33 -12.94 -4.17
N GLY A 106 7.99 -11.95 -3.57
CA GLY A 106 7.51 -11.29 -2.36
C GLY A 106 6.66 -10.07 -2.65
N ILE A 107 5.59 -9.89 -1.87
CA ILE A 107 4.77 -8.68 -1.82
C ILE A 107 4.52 -8.28 -0.37
N ASP A 108 4.33 -6.98 -0.13
CA ASP A 108 3.73 -6.51 1.13
C ASP A 108 2.20 -6.48 0.97
N PRO A 109 1.45 -7.35 1.66
CA PRO A 109 0.00 -7.46 1.47
C PRO A 109 -0.76 -6.20 1.89
N SER A 110 -0.15 -5.30 2.69
CA SER A 110 -0.80 -4.04 3.08
C SER A 110 -0.89 -3.04 1.94
N LEU A 111 -0.04 -3.14 0.92
CA LEU A 111 0.03 -2.16 -0.17
C LEU A 111 -0.85 -2.50 -1.38
N HIS A 112 -1.65 -3.56 -1.27
CA HIS A 112 -2.56 -4.00 -2.32
C HIS A 112 -4.00 -4.01 -1.80
N THR A 113 -4.95 -3.57 -2.63
CA THR A 113 -6.35 -3.93 -2.37
C THR A 113 -6.51 -5.43 -2.41
N TYR A 114 -7.48 -5.96 -1.66
CA TYR A 114 -7.75 -7.40 -1.66
C TYR A 114 -8.04 -7.94 -3.07
N GLU A 115 -8.89 -7.24 -3.84
CA GLU A 115 -9.25 -7.66 -5.20
C GLU A 115 -8.04 -7.64 -6.15
N ALA A 116 -7.27 -6.54 -6.18
CA ALA A 116 -6.09 -6.44 -7.04
C ALA A 116 -5.01 -7.43 -6.64
N GLY A 117 -4.77 -7.63 -5.34
CA GLY A 117 -3.82 -8.62 -4.83
C GLY A 117 -4.23 -10.04 -5.20
N GLN A 118 -5.50 -10.41 -5.06
CA GLN A 118 -5.99 -11.73 -5.48
C GLN A 118 -5.86 -11.94 -7.00
N LYS A 119 -6.09 -10.90 -7.80
CA LYS A 119 -5.87 -10.95 -9.25
C LYS A 119 -4.39 -11.16 -9.58
N LEU A 120 -3.51 -10.38 -8.96
CA LEU A 120 -2.06 -10.50 -9.13
C LEU A 120 -1.57 -11.91 -8.78
N ILE A 121 -2.00 -12.45 -7.64
CA ILE A 121 -1.66 -13.82 -7.21
C ILE A 121 -2.09 -14.84 -8.27
N LYS A 122 -3.35 -14.79 -8.73
CA LYS A 122 -3.84 -15.72 -9.76
C LYS A 122 -3.07 -15.62 -11.07
N THR A 123 -2.72 -14.40 -11.50
CA THR A 123 -1.91 -14.18 -12.71
C THR A 123 -0.54 -14.84 -12.57
N LEU A 124 0.16 -14.59 -11.47
CA LEU A 124 1.51 -15.12 -11.22
C LEU A 124 1.50 -16.64 -11.03
N GLU A 125 0.52 -17.19 -10.31
CA GLU A 125 0.34 -18.64 -10.16
C GLU A 125 0.07 -19.32 -11.52
N GLY A 126 -0.70 -18.65 -12.39
CA GLY A 126 -0.93 -19.11 -13.77
C GLY A 126 0.35 -19.15 -14.62
N MET A 127 1.39 -18.42 -14.24
CA MET A 127 2.73 -18.42 -14.84
C MET A 127 3.69 -19.41 -14.16
N GLY A 128 3.23 -20.17 -13.16
CA GLY A 128 4.08 -21.09 -12.38
C GLY A 128 4.84 -20.41 -11.23
N ILE A 129 4.57 -19.14 -10.94
CA ILE A 129 5.26 -18.34 -9.92
C ILE A 129 4.48 -18.39 -8.60
N GLN A 130 5.18 -18.60 -7.48
CA GLN A 130 4.59 -18.64 -6.14
C GLN A 130 4.64 -17.26 -5.49
N VAL A 131 3.59 -16.84 -4.78
CA VAL A 131 3.53 -15.51 -4.14
C VAL A 131 3.66 -15.61 -2.62
N ALA A 132 4.64 -14.88 -2.08
CA ALA A 132 4.89 -14.73 -0.65
C ALA A 132 4.32 -13.40 -0.13
N ALA A 133 3.23 -13.47 0.65
CA ALA A 133 2.71 -12.31 1.37
C ALA A 133 3.53 -12.07 2.65
N ILE A 134 4.50 -11.15 2.56
CA ILE A 134 5.46 -10.87 3.63
C ILE A 134 4.95 -9.68 4.44
N ARG A 135 4.56 -9.91 5.70
CA ARG A 135 4.18 -8.83 6.62
C ARG A 135 5.42 -8.13 7.14
N GLY A 136 5.40 -6.80 7.17
CA GLY A 136 6.58 -5.99 7.46
C GLY A 136 7.40 -5.79 6.19
N ASN A 137 7.34 -4.58 5.63
CA ASN A 137 7.93 -4.29 4.34
C ASN A 137 9.45 -4.48 4.36
N LEU A 138 10.01 -5.20 3.39
CA LEU A 138 11.45 -5.46 3.35
C LEU A 138 12.30 -4.18 3.18
N VAL A 139 11.72 -3.10 2.63
CA VAL A 139 12.37 -1.79 2.52
C VAL A 139 12.61 -1.17 3.90
N ASP A 140 11.68 -1.40 4.83
CA ASP A 140 11.73 -0.82 6.17
C ASP A 140 12.92 -1.38 6.97
N GLU A 141 13.33 -2.63 6.70
CA GLU A 141 14.44 -3.32 7.38
C GLU A 141 15.82 -2.68 7.16
N PHE A 142 15.97 -1.80 6.16
CA PHE A 142 17.22 -1.07 5.91
C PHE A 142 17.03 0.45 5.76
N TRP A 143 15.83 0.96 6.04
CA TRP A 143 15.55 2.39 6.07
C TRP A 143 15.83 2.97 7.46
N ASN A 144 17.11 3.02 7.83
CA ASN A 144 17.56 3.40 9.17
C ASN A 144 17.11 4.80 9.63
N ASN A 145 16.85 5.72 8.70
CA ASN A 145 16.40 7.08 8.93
C ASN A 145 14.98 7.32 8.41
N ARG A 146 14.11 6.32 8.53
CA ARG A 146 12.69 6.43 8.15
C ARG A 146 12.03 7.58 8.91
N PRO A 147 11.42 8.56 8.22
CA PRO A 147 10.71 9.66 8.88
C PRO A 147 9.59 9.12 9.76
N PRO A 148 9.45 9.56 11.03
CA PRO A 148 8.39 9.08 11.90
C PRO A 148 7.03 9.59 11.43
N LEU A 149 5.97 8.82 11.67
CA LEU A 149 4.61 9.38 11.71
C LEU A 149 4.48 10.23 12.98
N GLN A 150 3.80 11.36 12.87
CA GLN A 150 3.49 12.26 13.98
C GLN A 150 1.99 12.53 13.97
N PRO A 151 1.16 11.64 14.54
CA PRO A 151 -0.29 11.81 14.54
C PRO A 151 -0.66 13.05 15.36
N LYS A 152 -1.23 14.05 14.69
CA LYS A 152 -1.64 15.33 15.33
C LYS A 152 -3.06 15.32 15.89
N GLY A 153 -3.77 14.20 15.72
CA GLY A 153 -5.20 14.10 16.00
C GLY A 153 -6.05 14.86 14.96
N PRO A 154 -7.32 14.45 14.77
CA PRO A 154 -8.19 15.11 13.82
C PRO A 154 -8.88 16.33 14.43
N ILE A 155 -9.24 17.30 13.59
CA ILE A 155 -10.21 18.35 13.91
C ILE A 155 -11.61 17.90 13.52
N ILE A 156 -12.62 18.35 14.26
CA ILE A 156 -14.03 18.11 13.94
C ILE A 156 -14.57 19.36 13.23
N LEU A 157 -15.22 19.17 12.10
CA LEU A 157 -15.87 20.24 11.35
C LEU A 157 -17.14 20.71 12.07
N THR A 158 -17.43 22.01 11.99
CA THR A 158 -18.65 22.58 12.55
C THR A 158 -19.86 22.33 11.62
N PRO A 159 -21.11 22.47 12.14
CA PRO A 159 -22.31 22.31 11.33
C PRO A 159 -22.35 23.16 10.05
N GLU A 160 -21.76 24.35 10.10
CA GLU A 160 -21.69 25.30 8.98
C GLU A 160 -20.70 24.84 7.88
N GLU A 161 -19.73 23.98 8.22
CA GLU A 161 -18.67 23.54 7.32
C GLU A 161 -19.01 22.26 6.56
N HIS A 162 -19.86 21.39 7.11
CA HIS A 162 -20.08 20.04 6.56
C HIS A 162 -21.41 19.82 5.84
N GLY A 163 -22.40 20.72 5.99
CA GLY A 163 -23.71 20.70 5.30
C GLY A 163 -24.63 19.50 5.62
N ARG A 164 -24.07 18.39 6.11
CA ARG A 164 -24.78 17.17 6.54
C ARG A 164 -24.06 16.53 7.72
N CYS A 165 -24.81 16.21 8.78
CA CYS A 165 -24.24 15.60 9.98
C CYS A 165 -23.83 14.13 9.77
N MET A 166 -22.99 13.63 10.67
CA MET A 166 -22.49 12.25 10.67
C MET A 166 -23.64 11.25 10.77
N GLU A 167 -24.64 11.52 11.61
CA GLU A 167 -25.78 10.63 11.88
C GLU A 167 -26.57 10.36 10.61
N ASP A 168 -26.85 11.40 9.82
CA ASP A 168 -27.57 11.27 8.56
C ASP A 168 -26.75 10.48 7.52
N LYS A 169 -25.44 10.71 7.45
CA LYS A 169 -24.55 9.97 6.54
C LYS A 169 -24.48 8.48 6.91
N LEU A 170 -24.34 8.18 8.21
CA LEU A 170 -24.35 6.81 8.73
C LEU A 170 -25.68 6.11 8.48
N LYS A 171 -26.80 6.81 8.65
CA LYS A 171 -28.13 6.27 8.35
C LYS A 171 -28.26 5.84 6.89
N ASP A 172 -27.83 6.68 5.95
CA ASP A 172 -27.83 6.36 4.53
C ASP A 172 -26.90 5.19 4.20
N LEU A 173 -25.70 5.19 4.77
CA LEU A 173 -24.73 4.11 4.58
C LEU A 173 -25.31 2.77 5.07
N ARG A 174 -25.89 2.75 6.27
CA ARG A 174 -26.55 1.57 6.85
C ARG A 174 -27.70 1.06 5.99
N GLN A 175 -28.50 1.97 5.41
CA GLN A 175 -29.55 1.58 4.47
C GLN A 175 -28.97 0.91 3.22
N ARG A 176 -27.86 1.43 2.67
CA ARG A 176 -27.21 0.90 1.47
C ARG A 176 -26.57 -0.47 1.72
N ILE A 177 -25.86 -0.66 2.82
CA ILE A 177 -25.28 -1.97 3.17
C ILE A 177 -26.37 -3.00 3.45
N GLY A 178 -27.46 -2.61 4.12
CA GLY A 178 -28.62 -3.49 4.36
C GLY A 178 -29.30 -3.94 3.07
N LYS A 179 -29.45 -3.06 2.08
CA LYS A 179 -29.94 -3.42 0.73
C LYS A 179 -29.05 -4.44 0.01
N LYS A 180 -27.74 -4.42 0.28
CA LYS A 180 -26.77 -5.40 -0.23
C LYS A 180 -26.68 -6.68 0.62
N LYS A 181 -27.49 -6.78 1.70
CA LYS A 181 -27.47 -7.89 2.67
C LYS A 181 -26.08 -8.05 3.33
N CYS A 182 -25.40 -6.94 3.59
CA CYS A 182 -24.15 -6.92 4.36
C CYS A 182 -24.42 -6.47 5.80
N ASP A 183 -23.82 -7.14 6.78
CA ASP A 183 -23.94 -6.80 8.19
C ASP A 183 -23.07 -5.61 8.62
N SER A 184 -21.99 -5.37 7.89
CA SER A 184 -21.01 -4.31 8.17
C SER A 184 -20.25 -3.88 6.91
N VAL A 185 -19.53 -2.77 7.03
CA VAL A 185 -18.56 -2.29 6.05
C VAL A 185 -17.30 -1.80 6.76
N ILE A 186 -16.14 -2.10 6.17
CA ILE A 186 -14.85 -1.54 6.57
C ILE A 186 -14.48 -0.48 5.54
N LEU A 187 -14.16 0.72 6.02
CA LEU A 187 -13.57 1.79 5.22
C LEU A 187 -12.08 1.88 5.53
N SER A 188 -11.28 1.85 4.48
CA SER A 188 -9.83 2.02 4.53
C SER A 188 -9.35 3.28 3.84
N ALA A 189 -10.09 3.79 2.84
CA ALA A 189 -9.77 5.05 2.19
C ALA A 189 -9.93 6.20 3.22
N LEU A 190 -8.87 7.00 3.40
CA LEU A 190 -8.85 8.00 4.47
C LEU A 190 -9.88 9.11 4.25
N ASP A 191 -10.08 9.52 3.00
CA ASP A 191 -11.06 10.54 2.61
C ASP A 191 -12.51 10.09 2.85
N ASP A 192 -12.84 8.82 2.61
CA ASP A 192 -14.13 8.23 2.98
C ASP A 192 -14.39 8.35 4.49
N ILE A 193 -13.37 8.04 5.31
CA ILE A 193 -13.47 8.10 6.78
C ILE A 193 -13.62 9.56 7.24
N MET A 194 -12.75 10.45 6.77
CA MET A 194 -12.78 11.88 7.10
C MET A 194 -14.13 12.51 6.72
N TRP A 195 -14.68 12.15 5.56
CA TRP A 195 -15.97 12.64 5.10
C TRP A 195 -17.14 12.10 5.91
N LEU A 196 -17.15 10.80 6.21
CA LEU A 196 -18.25 10.17 6.93
C LEU A 196 -18.37 10.71 8.36
N LEU A 197 -17.23 10.94 9.02
CA LEU A 197 -17.16 11.38 10.41
C LEU A 197 -17.15 12.91 10.59
N ASN A 198 -17.16 13.68 9.50
CA ASN A 198 -17.00 15.15 9.55
C ASN A 198 -15.72 15.59 10.28
N ILE A 199 -14.61 14.89 10.06
CA ILE A 199 -13.31 15.21 10.66
C ILE A 199 -12.24 15.45 9.59
N ARG A 200 -11.15 16.11 9.93
CA ARG A 200 -9.97 16.31 9.05
C ARG A 200 -8.68 16.08 9.81
N GLY A 201 -7.67 15.53 9.13
CA GLY A 201 -6.37 15.22 9.71
C GLY A 201 -5.22 16.00 9.09
N PHE A 202 -3.99 15.66 9.49
CA PHE A 202 -2.76 16.36 9.11
C PHE A 202 -1.60 15.43 8.79
N ASP A 203 -1.85 14.13 8.63
CA ASP A 203 -0.80 13.12 8.58
C ASP A 203 -0.13 13.05 7.21
N ILE A 204 -0.84 13.48 6.16
CA ILE A 204 -0.33 13.53 4.78
C ILE A 204 -0.23 14.99 4.33
N GLN A 205 0.92 15.38 3.80
CA GLN A 205 1.13 16.75 3.36
C GLN A 205 0.12 17.12 2.25
N TYR A 206 -0.48 18.30 2.37
CA TYR A 206 -1.49 18.85 1.44
C TYR A 206 -2.79 18.06 1.32
N ASN A 207 -2.95 16.97 2.07
CA ASN A 207 -4.14 16.13 2.07
C ASN A 207 -4.67 16.09 3.51
N PRO A 208 -5.83 16.72 3.83
CA PRO A 208 -6.30 16.89 5.20
C PRO A 208 -6.88 15.59 5.80
N LEU A 209 -6.04 14.55 5.89
CA LEU A 209 -6.35 13.16 6.19
C LEU A 209 -5.57 12.69 7.42
N ALA A 210 -6.16 11.78 8.20
CA ALA A 210 -5.51 11.13 9.34
C ALA A 210 -5.56 9.61 9.17
N TYR A 211 -4.43 8.93 9.40
CA TYR A 211 -4.31 7.48 9.26
C TYR A 211 -5.31 6.78 10.17
N SER A 212 -6.26 6.07 9.56
CA SER A 212 -7.34 5.42 10.29
C SER A 212 -8.06 4.35 9.48
N TYR A 213 -8.72 3.44 10.19
CA TYR A 213 -9.71 2.52 9.63
C TYR A 213 -11.04 2.71 10.35
N LEU A 214 -12.16 2.48 9.65
CA LEU A 214 -13.49 2.59 10.22
C LEU A 214 -14.30 1.33 9.95
N LEU A 215 -14.78 0.67 11.00
CA LEU A 215 -15.77 -0.40 10.91
C LEU A 215 -17.14 0.16 11.26
N VAL A 216 -18.06 0.12 10.31
CA VAL A 216 -19.46 0.50 10.52
C VAL A 216 -20.31 -0.76 10.53
N THR A 217 -20.99 -1.01 11.65
CA THR A 217 -21.96 -2.11 11.79
C THR A 217 -23.40 -1.56 11.74
N ALA A 218 -24.38 -2.44 11.86
CA ALA A 218 -25.79 -2.05 11.95
C ALA A 218 -26.08 -1.06 13.10
N SER A 219 -25.33 -1.12 14.21
CA SER A 219 -25.59 -0.31 15.42
C SER A 219 -24.38 0.48 15.91
N GLU A 220 -23.16 0.07 15.56
CA GLU A 220 -21.92 0.62 16.10
C GLU A 220 -21.05 1.24 15.00
N VAL A 221 -20.10 2.07 15.43
CA VAL A 221 -19.05 2.65 14.61
C VAL A 221 -17.76 2.54 15.42
N HIS A 222 -16.77 1.83 14.89
CA HIS A 222 -15.47 1.62 15.53
C HIS A 222 -14.40 2.30 14.70
N LEU A 223 -13.85 3.41 15.22
CA LEU A 223 -12.73 4.14 14.62
C LEU A 223 -11.41 3.61 15.21
N PHE A 224 -10.53 3.16 14.32
CA PHE A 224 -9.16 2.74 14.67
C PHE A 224 -8.22 3.84 14.18
N MET A 225 -7.60 4.55 15.11
CA MET A 225 -6.68 5.65 14.84
C MET A 225 -5.68 5.73 16.00
N ASP A 226 -4.44 6.12 15.70
CA ASP A 226 -3.46 6.36 16.75
C ASP A 226 -3.88 7.54 17.63
N LYS A 227 -3.62 7.43 18.93
CA LYS A 227 -3.82 8.56 19.84
C LYS A 227 -2.86 9.66 19.40
N ALA A 228 -3.35 10.91 19.37
CA ALA A 228 -2.49 12.06 19.11
C ALA A 228 -1.31 12.05 20.09
N ASP A 229 -0.12 12.39 19.60
CA ASP A 229 1.04 12.55 20.46
C ASP A 229 0.71 13.62 21.51
N GLU A 230 0.82 13.27 22.79
CA GLU A 230 0.77 14.26 23.87
C GLU A 230 2.04 15.10 23.78
N ALA A 231 1.91 16.33 23.28
CA ALA A 231 2.97 17.33 23.28
C ALA A 231 3.24 17.87 24.69
#